data_AF-A0A9E4AGX4-F1
#
_entry.id   AF-A0A9E4AGX4-F1
#
_cell.length_a   1.000
_cell.length_b   1.000
_cell.length_c   1.000
_cell.angle_alpha   90.00
_cell.angle_beta   90.00
_cell.angle_gamma   90.00
#
_symmetry.space_group_name_H-M   'P 1'
#
loop_
_entity.id
_entity.type
_entity.pdbx_description
1 polymer ?
#
loop_
_entity_poly.entity_id
_entity_poly.type
_entity_poly.pdbx_seq_one_letter_code
_entity_poly.pdbx_strand_id
1 'polypeptide(L)'
;MITRDYSILRVGFGTPSDNTQMVKDAAARLDAMQNAGELSGGGLLKINGPASLPVAMFLGHRLSQLYEAIACFDPKMNKYVIAISRSSNPSYAVGNVID
;
A
#
# COMPACT_ATOMS: atom_id res chain seq x y z
N MET A 1 -0.88 9.35 9.29
CA MET A 1 0.46 9.38 8.68
C MET A 1 0.71 8.04 7.98
N ILE A 2 1.49 8.02 6.88
CA ILE A 2 1.95 6.76 6.25
C ILE A 2 3.28 6.33 6.88
N THR A 3 3.33 5.10 7.40
CA THR A 3 4.51 4.52 8.03
C THR A 3 4.73 3.08 7.56
N ARG A 4 5.96 2.57 7.67
CA ARG A 4 6.29 1.18 7.36
C ARG A 4 6.66 0.44 8.64
N ASP A 5 6.06 -0.72 8.81
CA ASP A 5 6.33 -1.69 9.88
C ASP A 5 6.65 -3.04 9.22
N TYR A 6 7.94 -3.33 9.06
CA TYR A 6 8.45 -4.48 8.28
C TYR A 6 7.83 -4.59 6.86
N SER A 7 6.91 -5.54 6.65
CA SER A 7 6.22 -5.78 5.37
C SER A 7 4.84 -5.11 5.28
N ILE A 8 4.46 -4.32 6.30
CA ILE A 8 3.17 -3.63 6.38
C ILE A 8 3.37 -2.12 6.21
N LEU A 9 2.76 -1.56 5.18
CA LEU A 9 2.57 -0.12 5.02
C LEU A 9 1.28 0.28 5.74
N ARG A 10 1.44 0.98 6.88
CA ARG A 10 0.33 1.56 7.63
C ARG A 10 -0.10 2.84 6.93
N VAL A 11 -1.39 2.94 6.62
CA VAL A 11 -1.99 4.12 6.01
C VAL A 11 -2.96 4.72 7.01
N GLY A 12 -2.87 6.04 7.19
CA GLY A 12 -3.83 6.78 7.95
C GLY A 12 -3.67 8.25 7.64
N PHE A 13 -4.76 9.00 7.73
CA PHE A 13 -4.78 10.45 7.61
C PHE A 13 -5.51 10.92 8.86
N GLY A 14 -4.88 11.83 9.62
CA GLY A 14 -5.33 12.18 10.97
C GLY A 14 -6.69 12.88 10.95
N THR A 15 -6.69 14.21 11.06
CA THR A 15 -7.89 15.02 10.90
C THR A 15 -8.37 15.06 9.44
N PRO A 16 -9.67 15.33 9.20
CA PRO A 16 -10.22 15.39 7.86
C PRO A 16 -9.43 16.38 7.00
N SER A 17 -8.82 15.87 5.93
CA SER A 17 -8.16 16.66 4.88
C SER A 17 -8.88 16.35 3.57
N ASP A 18 -8.94 17.33 2.66
CA ASP A 18 -9.45 17.07 1.31
C ASP A 18 -8.55 16.04 0.61
N ASN A 19 -9.15 15.20 -0.24
CA ASN A 19 -8.46 14.16 -1.00
C ASN A 19 -7.33 14.74 -1.86
N THR A 20 -7.46 15.99 -2.32
CA THR A 20 -6.40 16.71 -3.03
C THR A 20 -5.13 16.82 -2.19
N GLN A 21 -5.26 17.15 -0.90
CA GLN A 21 -4.12 17.27 0.00
C GLN A 21 -3.61 15.90 0.42
N MET A 22 -4.51 14.95 0.72
CA MET A 22 -4.13 13.58 1.11
C MET A 22 -3.25 12.89 0.06
N VAL A 23 -3.56 13.05 -1.24
CA VAL A 23 -2.74 12.47 -2.32
C VAL A 23 -1.36 13.14 -2.39
N LYS A 24 -1.28 14.46 -2.26
CA LYS A 24 0.01 15.19 -2.21
C LYS A 24 0.85 14.75 -1.01
N ASP A 25 0.23 14.62 0.16
CA ASP A 25 0.90 14.17 1.38
C ASP A 25 1.38 12.72 1.25
N ALA A 26 0.56 11.86 0.65
CA ALA A 26 0.96 10.48 0.36
C ALA A 26 2.14 10.43 -0.60
N ALA A 27 2.14 11.28 -1.64
CA ALA A 27 3.24 11.37 -2.59
C ALA A 27 4.54 11.83 -1.93
N ALA A 28 4.49 12.96 -1.23
CA ALA A 28 5.65 13.50 -0.52
C ALA A 28 6.22 12.50 0.51
N ARG A 29 5.34 11.78 1.22
CA ARG A 29 5.79 10.76 2.18
C ARG A 29 6.42 9.55 1.50
N LEU A 30 5.86 9.03 0.41
CA LEU A 30 6.48 7.91 -0.32
C LEU A 30 7.84 8.30 -0.88
N ASP A 31 7.98 9.50 -1.45
CA ASP A 31 9.25 9.97 -1.99
C ASP A 31 10.29 10.12 -0.87
N ALA A 32 9.91 10.65 0.29
CA ALA A 32 10.78 10.70 1.46
C ALA A 32 11.23 9.30 1.94
N MET A 33 10.29 8.33 1.99
CA MET A 33 10.60 6.94 2.35
C MET A 33 11.55 6.28 1.35
N GLN A 34 11.34 6.53 0.05
CA GLN A 34 12.20 6.00 -0.99
C GLN A 34 13.62 6.57 -0.87
N ASN A 35 13.75 7.88 -0.67
CA ASN A 35 15.04 8.56 -0.48
C ASN A 35 15.77 8.11 0.80
N ALA A 36 15.02 7.76 1.85
CA ALA A 36 15.55 7.20 3.09
C ALA A 36 15.91 5.70 2.99
N GLY A 37 15.64 5.04 1.85
CA GLY A 37 15.83 3.60 1.69
C GLY A 37 14.81 2.75 2.46
N GLU A 38 13.75 3.36 3.00
CA GLU A 38 12.68 2.67 3.72
C GLU A 38 11.83 1.80 2.77
N LEU A 39 11.87 2.00 1.45
CA LEU A 39 11.14 1.23 0.44
C LEU A 39 12.09 0.40 -0.44
N SER A 40 12.59 -0.69 0.12
CA SER A 40 13.49 -1.65 -0.54
C SER A 40 12.91 -2.40 -1.76
N GLY A 41 11.60 -2.32 -1.99
CA GLY A 41 10.90 -3.24 -2.91
C GLY A 41 10.88 -4.68 -2.40
N GLY A 42 10.39 -5.61 -3.23
CA GLY A 42 10.38 -7.04 -2.93
C GLY A 42 9.17 -7.81 -3.47
N GLY A 43 8.94 -9.02 -2.95
CA GLY A 43 7.85 -9.88 -3.42
C GLY A 43 6.47 -9.32 -3.07
N LEU A 44 6.20 -9.10 -1.77
CA LEU A 44 4.87 -8.75 -1.27
C LEU A 44 4.93 -7.56 -0.32
N LEU A 45 4.05 -6.59 -0.54
CA LEU A 45 3.75 -5.52 0.41
C LEU A 45 2.31 -5.62 0.90
N LYS A 46 2.09 -5.46 2.20
CA LYS A 46 0.76 -5.41 2.81
C LYS A 46 0.41 -3.96 3.14
N ILE A 47 -0.79 -3.50 2.79
CA ILE A 47 -1.30 -2.17 3.13
C ILE A 47 -2.39 -2.35 4.18
N ASN A 48 -2.27 -1.60 5.28
CA ASN A 48 -3.24 -1.64 6.36
C ASN A 48 -3.62 -0.23 6.83
N GLY A 49 -4.91 0.08 6.75
CA GLY A 49 -5.50 1.27 7.35
C GLY A 49 -6.38 2.05 6.37
N PRO A 50 -7.08 3.09 6.85
CA PRO A 50 -8.03 3.83 6.04
C PRO A 50 -7.33 4.64 4.94
N ALA A 51 -7.71 4.38 3.70
CA ALA A 51 -7.30 5.13 2.52
C ALA A 51 -8.55 5.53 1.73
N SER A 52 -8.60 6.79 1.26
CA SER A 52 -9.60 7.17 0.26
C SER A 52 -9.25 6.56 -1.11
N LEU A 53 -10.22 6.45 -2.00
CA LEU A 53 -10.02 5.85 -3.32
C LEU A 53 -8.87 6.51 -4.11
N PRO A 54 -8.75 7.85 -4.21
CA PRO A 54 -7.63 8.48 -4.91
C PRO A 54 -6.27 8.14 -4.30
N VAL A 55 -6.19 8.08 -2.97
CA VAL A 55 -4.97 7.67 -2.27
C VAL A 55 -4.64 6.21 -2.58
N ALA A 56 -5.61 5.30 -2.51
CA ALA A 56 -5.39 3.89 -2.81
C ALA A 56 -4.89 3.68 -4.26
N MET A 57 -5.46 4.41 -5.22
CA MET A 57 -5.02 4.38 -6.62
C MET A 57 -3.58 4.89 -6.78
N PHE A 58 -3.24 6.00 -6.13
CA PHE A 58 -1.89 6.55 -6.13
C PHE A 58 -0.87 5.59 -5.50
N LEU A 59 -1.18 5.08 -4.30
CA LEU A 59 -0.33 4.12 -3.59
C LEU A 59 -0.11 2.87 -4.41
N GLY A 60 -1.19 2.29 -4.96
CA GLY A 60 -1.13 1.11 -5.81
C GLY A 60 -0.23 1.32 -7.02
N HIS A 61 -0.40 2.43 -7.75
CA HIS A 61 0.44 2.77 -8.90
C HIS A 61 1.93 2.84 -8.52
N ARG A 62 2.30 3.63 -7.52
CA ARG A 62 3.70 3.85 -7.13
C ARG A 62 4.34 2.58 -6.56
N LEU A 63 3.67 1.90 -5.64
CA LEU A 63 4.20 0.72 -4.98
C LEU A 63 4.30 -0.47 -5.95
N SER A 64 3.42 -0.54 -6.96
CA SER A 64 3.47 -1.61 -7.95
C SER A 64 4.77 -1.60 -8.74
N GLN A 65 5.48 -0.49 -8.83
CA GLN A 65 6.79 -0.42 -9.50
C GLN A 65 7.91 -1.06 -8.65
N LEU A 66 7.70 -1.17 -7.33
CA LEU A 66 8.70 -1.64 -6.37
C LEU A 66 8.43 -3.07 -5.87
N TYR A 67 7.16 -3.49 -5.84
CA TYR A 67 6.75 -4.80 -5.34
C TYR A 67 6.09 -5.65 -6.42
N GLU A 68 6.27 -6.97 -6.35
CA GLU A 68 5.60 -7.89 -7.29
C GLU A 68 4.10 -7.98 -6.99
N ALA A 69 3.71 -7.91 -5.73
CA ALA A 69 2.32 -7.98 -5.28
C ALA A 69 2.04 -7.02 -4.12
N ILE A 70 0.81 -6.51 -4.08
CA ILE A 70 0.31 -5.63 -3.03
C ILE A 70 -1.00 -6.21 -2.52
N ALA A 71 -1.06 -6.46 -1.22
CA ALA A 71 -2.26 -6.90 -0.53
C ALA A 71 -2.85 -5.78 0.32
N CYS A 72 -4.17 -5.66 0.36
CA CYS A 72 -4.88 -4.69 1.19
C CYS A 72 -5.65 -5.40 2.29
N PHE A 73 -5.55 -4.91 3.53
CA PHE A 73 -6.32 -5.45 4.65
C PHE A 73 -7.81 -5.16 4.45
N ASP A 74 -8.64 -6.20 4.50
CA ASP A 74 -10.09 -6.08 4.52
C ASP A 74 -10.59 -6.32 5.96
N PRO A 75 -11.17 -5.31 6.63
CA PRO A 75 -11.65 -5.43 8.00
C PRO A 75 -12.82 -6.42 8.18
N LYS A 76 -13.59 -6.72 7.13
CA LYS A 76 -14.73 -7.63 7.21
C LYS A 76 -14.25 -9.08 7.21
N MET A 77 -13.24 -9.37 6.42
CA MET A 77 -12.63 -10.69 6.33
C MET A 77 -11.55 -10.92 7.39
N ASN A 78 -11.05 -9.85 8.02
CA ASN A 78 -9.91 -9.86 8.93
C ASN A 78 -8.66 -10.50 8.29
N LYS A 79 -8.46 -10.25 6.99
CA LYS A 79 -7.38 -10.81 6.17
C LYS A 79 -6.91 -9.80 5.12
N TYR A 80 -5.77 -10.06 4.50
CA TYR A 80 -5.30 -9.26 3.36
C TYR A 80 -5.72 -9.91 2.04
N VAL A 81 -6.18 -9.09 1.10
CA VAL A 81 -6.53 -9.51 -0.26
C VAL A 81 -5.51 -8.95 -1.23
N ILE A 82 -4.93 -9.79 -2.09
CA ILE A 82 -4.02 -9.34 -3.16
C ILE A 82 -4.83 -8.50 -4.16
N ALA A 83 -4.59 -7.19 -4.14
CA ALA A 83 -5.29 -6.22 -4.97
C ALA A 83 -4.54 -5.91 -6.26
N ILE A 84 -3.21 -6.00 -6.24
CA ILE A 84 -2.34 -5.75 -7.38
C ILE A 84 -1.30 -6.86 -7.43
N SER A 85 -1.08 -7.43 -8.60
CA SER A 85 -0.03 -8.42 -8.84
C SER A 85 0.56 -8.31 -10.23
N ARG A 86 1.88 -8.44 -10.29
CA ARG A 86 2.70 -8.61 -11.50
C ARG A 86 3.59 -9.85 -11.38
N SER A 87 3.41 -10.64 -10.32
CA SER A 87 4.22 -11.83 -10.05
C SER A 87 3.78 -12.98 -10.95
N SER A 88 4.74 -13.82 -11.36
CA SER A 88 4.45 -15.13 -11.96
C SER A 88 4.11 -16.19 -10.91
N ASN A 89 4.25 -15.87 -9.61
CA ASN A 89 3.91 -16.78 -8.52
C ASN A 89 2.38 -16.89 -8.35
N PRO A 90 1.78 -18.09 -8.51
CA PRO A 90 0.34 -18.30 -8.33
C PRO A 90 -0.19 -17.92 -6.94
N SER A 91 0.64 -17.98 -5.89
CA SER A 91 0.27 -17.56 -4.54
C SER A 91 -0.04 -16.07 -4.45
N TYR A 92 0.45 -15.26 -5.39
CA TYR A 92 0.20 -13.82 -5.49
C TYR A 92 -0.83 -13.48 -6.58
N ALA A 93 -1.71 -14.40 -6.97
CA ALA A 93 -2.79 -14.07 -7.90
C ALA A 93 -3.74 -13.02 -7.29
N VAL A 94 -4.27 -12.11 -8.13
CA VAL A 94 -5.25 -11.11 -7.71
C VAL A 94 -6.49 -11.81 -7.14
N GLY A 95 -6.98 -11.34 -6.00
CA GLY A 95 -8.09 -11.94 -5.27
C GLY A 95 -7.69 -13.05 -4.30
N ASN A 96 -6.43 -13.52 -4.31
CA ASN A 96 -5.95 -14.43 -3.27
C ASN A 96 -5.98 -13.72 -1.91
N VAL A 97 -6.25 -14.51 -0.88
CA VAL A 97 -6.34 -14.05 0.50
C VAL A 97 -5.15 -14.61 1.29
N ILE A 98 -4.50 -13.75 2.05
CA ILE A 98 -3.35 -14.08 2.89
C ILE A 98 -3.53 -13.49 4.30
N ASP A 99 -2.83 -14.07 5.27
CA ASP A 99 -2.76 -13.55 6.64
C ASP A 99 -1.80 -12.37 6.76
#